data_AF-I0IMJ8-F1
#
_entry.id   AF-I0IMJ8-F1
#
_cell.length_a   1.000
_cell.length_b   1.000
_cell.length_c   1.000
_cell.angle_alpha   90.00
_cell.angle_beta   90.00
_cell.angle_gamma   90.00
#
_symmetry.space_group_name_H-M   'P 1'
#
loop_
_entity.id
_entity.type
_entity.pdbx_description
1 polymer ?
#
loop_
_entity_poly.entity_id
_entity_poly.type
_entity_poly.pdbx_seq_one_letter_code
_entity_poly.pdbx_strand_id
1 'polypeptide(L)'
;MGLKIAGDWDTNSFGLDYVAKDSKMEGFEYPLPKFPSEFRPLVNISSKNQVFLSVKSTLPRNQGLQSVYAISGSWGGMVFDPFMIRWPILDNTHTLWFVDPFRFLETVLAVRKTPRMDLTTLNGMRIFYSQVDGDAFDTLSLYERRRMSAEVLYQKVFQKFDLPFSVSVITSQIDPHYQGSMNRVFWARKIFALPNVEAASHTFSHPFYWEPTEKQKDEGPVHIEIPHYKLNFRMEINGSIDWINQNLLPPGKKVMLLQWSGDTRPGRAALAQLATTSVLNINGSDTRFDNNAPSYTFVFPYFRRVDGYTQYYNSDVNDYILTNDWKGPYFGYLNVIKTFERTDRPRRVDPIDVYFHFYAGERESSLNALKQVLSWVSTQNIAPMFASGFVKVEQGYISAHIQKEGAGEGNGWVIEDYGKDTTVRFDHADQLYPEISSGVIGFRHRMGCLYVYLAPDQRKATIKLLKKPPLGPWLSKSTGYVRLHGPISRKIFSFSYNGWVANDKVVWKGLYPSTPYRLSRQSRIGNRKNTVFLMSDKGGMLSVAHIENAVRYSLSVGRSGSD
;
A
#
# COMPACT_ATOMS: atom_id res chain seq x y z
N MET A 1 -26.96 -24.86 3.45
CA MET A 1 -27.17 -23.50 3.98
C MET A 1 -28.16 -23.44 5.14
N GLY A 2 -29.25 -24.23 5.14
CA GLY A 2 -30.20 -24.21 6.27
C GLY A 2 -31.10 -22.97 6.26
N LEU A 3 -31.48 -22.51 5.07
CA LEU A 3 -32.36 -21.37 4.83
C LEU A 3 -33.60 -21.85 4.08
N LYS A 4 -34.75 -21.25 4.37
CA LYS A 4 -36.03 -21.52 3.71
C LYS A 4 -36.71 -20.21 3.32
N ILE A 5 -37.33 -20.18 2.14
CA ILE A 5 -38.24 -19.09 1.79
C ILE A 5 -39.59 -19.35 2.47
N ALA A 6 -40.03 -18.42 3.32
CA ALA A 6 -41.29 -18.53 4.07
C ALA A 6 -41.82 -17.14 4.45
N GLY A 7 -43.14 -16.96 4.33
CA GLY A 7 -43.80 -15.68 4.54
C GLY A 7 -43.81 -14.82 3.28
N ASP A 8 -44.21 -13.57 3.45
CA ASP A 8 -44.32 -12.57 2.40
C ASP A 8 -43.44 -11.36 2.68
N TRP A 9 -43.05 -10.69 1.61
CA TRP A 9 -42.34 -9.42 1.69
C TRP A 9 -43.17 -8.37 2.44
N ASP A 10 -42.53 -7.60 3.31
CA ASP A 10 -43.13 -6.48 4.04
C ASP A 10 -42.15 -5.30 4.12
N THR A 11 -42.60 -4.12 3.71
CA THR A 11 -41.82 -2.86 3.72
C THR A 11 -42.38 -1.83 4.70
N ASN A 12 -43.42 -2.17 5.47
CA ASN A 12 -43.97 -1.24 6.46
C ASN A 12 -43.09 -1.22 7.72
N SER A 13 -42.08 -0.35 7.74
CA SER A 13 -41.10 -0.27 8.83
C SER A 13 -41.70 -0.17 10.24
N PHE A 14 -42.89 0.42 10.40
CA PHE A 14 -43.55 0.53 11.71
C PHE A 14 -44.08 -0.81 12.25
N GLY A 15 -44.27 -1.79 11.37
CA GLY A 15 -44.64 -3.16 11.73
C GLY A 15 -43.44 -4.09 11.84
N LEU A 16 -42.21 -3.58 11.75
CA LEU A 16 -40.98 -4.37 11.74
C LEU A 16 -40.13 -4.09 12.98
N ASP A 17 -39.56 -5.15 13.54
CA ASP A 17 -38.63 -5.07 14.67
C ASP A 17 -37.40 -5.92 14.41
N TYR A 18 -36.24 -5.45 14.88
CA TYR A 18 -35.06 -6.31 15.00
C TYR A 18 -35.27 -7.36 16.09
N VAL A 19 -34.93 -8.61 15.79
CA VAL A 19 -34.96 -9.72 16.76
C VAL A 19 -33.56 -10.10 17.20
N ALA A 20 -32.65 -10.33 16.25
CA ALA A 20 -31.22 -10.43 16.50
C ALA A 20 -30.53 -9.18 15.97
N LYS A 21 -29.62 -8.62 16.77
CA LYS A 21 -28.77 -7.48 16.41
C LYS A 21 -27.46 -7.58 17.20
N ASP A 22 -26.46 -8.21 16.61
CA ASP A 22 -25.13 -8.30 17.20
C ASP A 22 -24.44 -6.93 17.11
N SER A 23 -24.32 -6.22 18.23
CA SER A 23 -23.71 -4.89 18.31
C SER A 23 -22.20 -4.88 18.02
N LYS A 24 -21.56 -6.05 17.90
CA LYS A 24 -20.17 -6.20 17.46
C LYS A 24 -20.07 -6.43 15.96
N MET A 25 -21.14 -6.89 15.30
CA MET A 25 -21.16 -7.10 13.86
C MET A 25 -21.83 -5.94 13.13
N GLU A 26 -22.86 -5.34 13.72
CA GLU A 26 -23.70 -4.33 13.11
C GLU A 26 -23.47 -2.94 13.70
N GLY A 27 -23.69 -1.90 12.90
CA GLY A 27 -23.50 -0.50 13.30
C GLY A 27 -22.05 -0.04 13.24
N PHE A 28 -21.23 -0.60 12.33
CA PHE A 28 -19.78 -0.41 12.30
C PHE A 28 -19.34 1.03 12.02
N GLU A 29 -19.73 1.61 10.89
CA GLU A 29 -19.47 3.03 10.57
C GLU A 29 -20.73 3.88 10.64
N TYR A 30 -21.89 3.26 10.36
CA TYR A 30 -23.18 3.92 10.38
C TYR A 30 -24.14 3.12 11.27
N PRO A 31 -24.93 3.73 12.17
CA PRO A 31 -25.85 2.98 13.02
C PRO A 31 -27.03 2.45 12.20
N LEU A 32 -27.48 1.22 12.50
CA LEU A 32 -28.73 0.70 11.95
C LEU A 32 -29.89 1.69 12.24
N PRO A 33 -30.86 1.83 11.32
CA PRO A 33 -32.04 2.65 11.56
C PRO A 33 -32.82 2.15 12.78
N LYS A 34 -33.66 3.01 13.36
CA LYS A 34 -34.47 2.64 14.53
C LYS A 34 -35.40 1.46 14.25
N PHE A 35 -35.98 1.44 13.06
CA PHE A 35 -36.84 0.37 12.57
C PHE A 35 -36.23 -0.23 11.29
N PRO A 36 -36.32 -1.56 11.11
CA PRO A 36 -35.92 -2.20 9.86
C PRO A 36 -36.72 -1.64 8.66
N SER A 37 -36.08 -1.53 7.50
CA SER A 37 -36.72 -1.01 6.27
C SER A 37 -37.56 -2.06 5.54
N GLU A 38 -37.31 -3.35 5.79
CA GLU A 38 -38.01 -4.44 5.14
C GLU A 38 -37.85 -5.76 5.92
N PHE A 39 -38.77 -6.68 5.64
CA PHE A 39 -38.72 -8.10 5.93
C PHE A 39 -38.73 -8.84 4.58
N ARG A 40 -37.64 -9.55 4.27
CA ARG A 40 -37.58 -10.49 3.16
C ARG A 40 -37.95 -11.90 3.66
N PRO A 41 -38.72 -12.70 2.92
CA PRO A 41 -39.16 -14.02 3.39
C PRO A 41 -38.05 -15.07 3.34
N LEU A 42 -36.88 -14.81 3.96
CA LEU A 42 -35.74 -15.71 4.04
C LEU A 42 -35.46 -16.05 5.50
N VAL A 43 -35.77 -17.28 5.91
CA VAL A 43 -35.76 -17.71 7.31
C VAL A 43 -34.66 -18.73 7.55
N ASN A 44 -33.93 -18.60 8.66
CA ASN A 44 -33.01 -19.62 9.12
C ASN A 44 -33.75 -20.80 9.77
N ILE A 45 -33.49 -22.02 9.29
CA ILE A 45 -34.06 -23.27 9.83
C ILE A 45 -33.01 -24.17 10.47
N SER A 46 -31.76 -23.73 10.54
CA SER A 46 -30.65 -24.49 11.12
C SER A 46 -30.14 -23.84 12.39
N SER A 47 -30.17 -24.58 13.50
CA SER A 47 -29.54 -24.17 14.77
C SER A 47 -28.02 -24.11 14.71
N LYS A 48 -27.40 -24.66 13.65
CA LYS A 48 -25.94 -24.61 13.43
C LYS A 48 -25.47 -23.28 12.83
N ASN A 49 -26.39 -22.46 12.33
CA ASN A 49 -26.04 -21.14 11.79
C ASN A 49 -26.00 -20.12 12.93
N GLN A 50 -25.09 -19.15 12.82
CA GLN A 50 -25.04 -17.98 13.69
C GLN A 50 -25.70 -16.80 12.97
N VAL A 51 -26.79 -16.28 13.54
CA VAL A 51 -27.50 -15.12 13.01
C VAL A 51 -27.00 -13.86 13.72
N PHE A 52 -26.51 -12.88 12.96
CA PHE A 52 -26.05 -11.58 13.47
C PHE A 52 -27.14 -10.52 13.38
N LEU A 53 -27.99 -10.60 12.36
CA LEU A 53 -29.10 -9.68 12.16
C LEU A 53 -30.34 -10.41 11.66
N SER A 54 -31.46 -10.23 12.36
CA SER A 54 -32.77 -10.69 11.90
C SER A 54 -33.90 -9.72 12.23
N VAL A 55 -34.97 -9.80 11.44
CA VAL A 55 -36.15 -8.93 11.50
C VAL A 55 -37.41 -9.79 11.61
N LYS A 56 -38.36 -9.37 12.44
CA LYS A 56 -39.73 -9.91 12.47
C LYS A 56 -40.72 -8.88 11.92
N SER A 57 -41.84 -9.37 11.39
CA SER A 57 -42.98 -8.56 10.96
C SER A 57 -44.18 -8.85 11.86
N THR A 58 -44.97 -7.81 12.14
CA THR A 58 -46.25 -7.88 12.87
C THR A 58 -47.41 -8.36 11.99
N LEU A 59 -47.21 -8.50 10.68
CA LEU A 59 -48.26 -8.95 9.77
C LEU A 59 -48.60 -10.42 10.01
N PRO A 60 -49.90 -10.80 10.04
CA PRO A 60 -50.32 -12.18 10.34
C PRO A 60 -49.67 -13.24 9.45
N ARG A 61 -49.46 -12.93 8.16
CA ARG A 61 -48.82 -13.83 7.18
C ARG A 61 -47.33 -14.11 7.45
N ASN A 62 -46.68 -13.29 8.28
CA ASN A 62 -45.29 -13.43 8.70
C ASN A 62 -45.17 -13.86 10.17
N GLN A 63 -46.29 -14.19 10.82
CA GLN A 63 -46.32 -14.50 12.24
C GLN A 63 -45.39 -15.69 12.58
N GLY A 64 -44.54 -15.49 13.59
CA GLY A 64 -43.57 -16.49 14.05
C GLY A 64 -42.32 -16.64 13.17
N LEU A 65 -42.23 -15.91 12.05
CA LEU A 65 -41.07 -15.94 11.16
C LEU A 65 -40.05 -14.85 11.53
N GLN A 66 -38.78 -15.15 11.29
CA GLN A 66 -37.67 -14.21 11.41
C GLN A 66 -36.86 -14.21 10.12
N SER A 67 -36.89 -13.07 9.42
CA SER A 67 -36.08 -12.81 8.25
C SER A 67 -34.62 -12.60 8.66
N VAL A 68 -33.67 -13.31 8.05
CA VAL A 68 -32.24 -13.14 8.35
C VAL A 68 -31.56 -12.25 7.32
N TYR A 69 -30.71 -11.34 7.79
CA TYR A 69 -30.00 -10.36 6.95
C TYR A 69 -28.48 -10.46 7.05
N ALA A 70 -27.95 -10.93 8.17
CA ALA A 70 -26.54 -11.25 8.34
C ALA A 70 -26.43 -12.59 9.09
N ILE A 71 -25.79 -13.57 8.46
CA ILE A 71 -25.75 -14.96 8.97
C ILE A 71 -24.48 -15.66 8.49
N SER A 72 -23.94 -16.54 9.34
CA SER A 72 -22.85 -17.46 8.98
C SER A 72 -23.15 -18.90 9.38
N GLY A 73 -22.40 -19.83 8.82
CA GLY A 73 -22.42 -21.25 9.16
C GLY A 73 -21.22 -21.97 8.53
N SER A 74 -21.20 -23.31 8.57
CA SER A 74 -20.10 -24.10 7.98
C SER A 74 -19.96 -23.95 6.46
N TRP A 75 -20.93 -23.32 5.81
CA TRP A 75 -20.95 -23.02 4.38
C TRP A 75 -20.42 -21.62 4.05
N GLY A 76 -19.96 -20.85 5.05
CA GLY A 76 -19.53 -19.46 4.91
C GLY A 76 -20.53 -18.51 5.57
N GLY A 77 -20.99 -17.51 4.83
CA GLY A 77 -22.02 -16.60 5.31
C GLY A 77 -22.55 -15.68 4.23
N MET A 78 -23.57 -14.90 4.57
CA MET A 78 -24.19 -13.91 3.69
C MET A 78 -24.58 -12.67 4.51
N VAL A 79 -24.44 -11.51 3.89
CA VAL A 79 -25.08 -10.25 4.32
C VAL A 79 -25.85 -9.72 3.13
N PHE A 80 -27.08 -9.27 3.37
CA PHE A 80 -27.93 -8.76 2.30
C PHE A 80 -28.09 -7.25 2.38
N ASP A 81 -28.27 -6.65 1.20
CA ASP A 81 -29.01 -5.40 1.13
C ASP A 81 -30.39 -5.64 1.81
N PRO A 82 -30.76 -4.82 2.80
CA PRO A 82 -30.37 -3.44 2.80
C PRO A 82 -29.59 -3.11 4.11
N PHE A 83 -28.88 -4.12 4.67
CA PHE A 83 -28.10 -3.98 5.90
C PHE A 83 -26.59 -4.20 5.72
N MET A 84 -26.09 -4.19 4.49
CA MET A 84 -24.66 -4.32 4.19
C MET A 84 -23.93 -2.97 4.21
N ILE A 85 -24.24 -2.12 3.23
CA ILE A 85 -23.70 -0.76 3.08
C ILE A 85 -24.85 0.21 2.84
N ARG A 86 -24.66 1.48 3.21
CA ARG A 86 -25.69 2.49 3.08
C ARG A 86 -25.24 3.89 2.76
N TRP A 87 -26.08 4.57 1.99
CA TRP A 87 -26.16 6.02 1.93
C TRP A 87 -26.74 6.59 3.23
N PRO A 88 -26.05 7.55 3.88
CA PRO A 88 -26.66 8.37 4.91
C PRO A 88 -27.92 9.08 4.39
N ILE A 89 -28.85 9.43 5.29
CA ILE A 89 -30.18 9.96 4.94
C ILE A 89 -30.11 11.24 4.08
N LEU A 90 -29.01 12.00 4.16
CA LEU A 90 -28.78 13.25 3.43
C LEU A 90 -27.56 13.20 2.50
N ASP A 91 -27.04 12.00 2.21
CA ASP A 91 -25.87 11.80 1.37
C ASP A 91 -26.03 10.54 0.53
N ASN A 92 -26.41 10.73 -0.74
CA ASN A 92 -26.59 9.64 -1.70
C ASN A 92 -25.32 9.34 -2.52
N THR A 93 -24.20 9.99 -2.20
CA THR A 93 -22.92 9.80 -2.89
C THR A 93 -21.93 8.98 -2.07
N HIS A 94 -22.02 9.02 -0.74
CA HIS A 94 -21.15 8.26 0.13
C HIS A 94 -21.84 7.05 0.74
N THR A 95 -21.16 5.91 0.65
CA THR A 95 -21.63 4.66 1.26
C THR A 95 -20.83 4.37 2.53
N LEU A 96 -21.50 3.92 3.58
CA LEU A 96 -20.90 3.53 4.86
C LEU A 96 -21.24 2.08 5.18
N TRP A 97 -20.36 1.40 5.90
CA TRP A 97 -20.59 0.05 6.37
C TRP A 97 -21.56 0.01 7.56
N PHE A 98 -22.61 -0.79 7.43
CA PHE A 98 -23.41 -1.24 8.58
C PHE A 98 -22.76 -2.44 9.24
N VAL A 99 -22.43 -3.46 8.45
CA VAL A 99 -21.71 -4.64 8.93
C VAL A 99 -20.22 -4.32 9.08
N ASP A 100 -19.55 -4.81 10.13
CA ASP A 100 -18.09 -4.78 10.26
C ASP A 100 -17.50 -5.78 9.25
N PRO A 101 -16.92 -5.31 8.13
CA PRO A 101 -16.46 -6.20 7.08
C PRO A 101 -15.28 -7.06 7.56
N PHE A 102 -14.48 -6.59 8.51
CA PHE A 102 -13.33 -7.33 9.03
C PHE A 102 -13.79 -8.51 9.89
N ARG A 103 -14.73 -8.29 10.81
CA ARG A 103 -15.29 -9.35 11.65
C ARG A 103 -16.11 -10.34 10.84
N PHE A 104 -16.89 -9.85 9.88
CA PHE A 104 -17.68 -10.71 9.02
C PHE A 104 -16.78 -11.63 8.19
N LEU A 105 -15.79 -11.08 7.46
CA LEU A 105 -14.86 -11.86 6.65
C LEU A 105 -14.02 -12.83 7.50
N GLU A 106 -13.55 -12.41 8.68
CA GLU A 106 -12.84 -13.29 9.62
C GLU A 106 -13.69 -14.51 9.99
N THR A 107 -14.99 -14.29 10.25
CA THR A 107 -15.93 -15.33 10.69
C THR A 107 -16.27 -16.29 9.55
N VAL A 108 -16.67 -15.77 8.39
CA VAL A 108 -17.14 -16.61 7.27
C VAL A 108 -16.03 -17.40 6.59
N LEU A 109 -14.79 -16.87 6.59
CA LEU A 109 -13.62 -17.58 6.07
C LEU A 109 -12.96 -18.46 7.15
N ALA A 110 -13.40 -18.36 8.41
CA ALA A 110 -12.81 -19.05 9.56
C ALA A 110 -11.29 -18.81 9.71
N VAL A 111 -10.83 -17.58 9.44
CA VAL A 111 -9.39 -17.22 9.35
C VAL A 111 -8.83 -16.52 10.58
N ARG A 112 -9.58 -16.45 11.69
CA ARG A 112 -9.18 -15.73 12.91
C ARG A 112 -7.77 -16.06 13.43
N LYS A 113 -7.36 -17.33 13.33
CA LYS A 113 -6.06 -17.83 13.79
C LYS A 113 -5.05 -18.01 12.66
N THR A 114 -5.42 -17.66 11.43
CA THR A 114 -4.59 -17.81 10.24
C THR A 114 -3.77 -16.55 10.03
N PRO A 115 -2.46 -16.66 9.72
CA PRO A 115 -1.68 -15.50 9.31
C PRO A 115 -2.07 -15.01 7.92
N ARG A 116 -1.71 -13.77 7.63
CA ARG A 116 -1.82 -13.15 6.30
C ARG A 116 -0.55 -12.37 6.00
N MET A 117 -0.19 -12.32 4.73
CA MET A 117 0.85 -11.40 4.26
C MET A 117 0.41 -9.95 4.51
N ASP A 118 1.35 -9.02 4.71
CA ASP A 118 1.06 -7.61 5.00
C ASP A 118 1.90 -6.67 4.12
N LEU A 119 1.36 -6.36 2.94
CA LEU A 119 1.97 -5.46 1.96
C LEU A 119 2.11 -4.00 2.41
N THR A 120 1.58 -3.64 3.58
CA THR A 120 1.59 -2.25 4.10
C THR A 120 2.79 -1.96 5.00
N THR A 121 3.52 -3.00 5.40
CA THR A 121 4.56 -2.91 6.43
C THR A 121 5.83 -3.61 5.98
N LEU A 122 6.98 -2.93 6.14
CA LEU A 122 8.29 -3.53 6.02
C LEU A 122 9.03 -3.39 7.34
N ASN A 123 9.41 -4.52 7.95
CA ASN A 123 10.18 -4.55 9.20
C ASN A 123 9.64 -3.59 10.27
N GLY A 124 8.32 -3.57 10.45
CA GLY A 124 7.64 -2.80 11.50
C GLY A 124 7.45 -1.32 11.22
N MET A 125 7.85 -0.85 10.04
CA MET A 125 7.65 0.50 9.55
C MET A 125 6.58 0.48 8.46
N ARG A 126 5.79 1.56 8.34
CA ARG A 126 4.77 1.66 7.27
C ARG A 126 5.49 1.88 5.95
N ILE A 127 5.16 1.14 4.90
CA ILE A 127 5.78 1.37 3.60
C ILE A 127 5.40 2.78 3.10
N PHE A 128 6.38 3.48 2.53
CA PHE A 128 6.19 4.75 1.83
C PHE A 128 6.74 4.62 0.41
N TYR A 129 6.00 5.15 -0.56
CA TYR A 129 6.51 5.45 -1.89
C TYR A 129 5.83 6.72 -2.42
N SER A 130 6.32 7.24 -3.54
CA SER A 130 5.66 8.33 -4.24
C SER A 130 5.79 8.19 -5.74
N GLN A 131 4.84 8.77 -6.44
CA GLN A 131 4.79 8.76 -7.90
C GLN A 131 4.34 10.10 -8.44
N VAL A 132 4.91 10.46 -9.60
CA VAL A 132 4.67 11.73 -10.28
C VAL A 132 4.32 11.46 -11.73
N ASP A 133 3.06 11.70 -12.07
CA ASP A 133 2.58 11.57 -13.45
C ASP A 133 3.07 12.75 -14.31
N GLY A 134 3.29 12.46 -15.60
CA GLY A 134 3.98 13.34 -16.55
C GLY A 134 3.23 14.61 -16.96
N ASP A 135 1.98 14.76 -16.53
CA ASP A 135 1.06 15.82 -16.91
C ASP A 135 1.55 17.20 -16.52
N ALA A 136 1.35 18.17 -17.43
CA ALA A 136 1.66 19.59 -17.21
C ALA A 136 3.14 19.87 -16.89
N PHE A 137 4.05 19.04 -17.42
CA PHE A 137 5.50 19.19 -17.25
C PHE A 137 5.99 20.61 -17.53
N ASP A 138 5.49 21.23 -18.61
CA ASP A 138 5.94 22.52 -19.12
C ASP A 138 5.02 23.69 -18.75
N THR A 139 3.91 23.44 -18.06
CA THR A 139 2.99 24.50 -17.62
C THR A 139 3.76 25.55 -16.83
N LEU A 140 3.58 26.82 -17.19
CA LEU A 140 4.27 27.93 -16.55
C LEU A 140 3.72 28.19 -15.15
N SER A 141 4.63 28.36 -14.20
CA SER A 141 4.26 28.79 -12.85
C SER A 141 3.66 30.19 -12.87
N LEU A 142 2.53 30.35 -12.17
CA LEU A 142 1.82 31.62 -12.02
C LEU A 142 2.46 32.56 -10.99
N TYR A 143 3.42 32.08 -10.21
CA TYR A 143 4.09 32.83 -9.14
C TYR A 143 5.61 32.88 -9.32
N GLU A 144 6.23 31.84 -9.87
CA GLU A 144 7.65 31.84 -10.25
C GLU A 144 7.78 32.19 -11.74
N ARG A 145 7.85 33.50 -12.03
CA ARG A 145 7.86 34.04 -13.40
C ARG A 145 8.80 33.26 -14.34
N ARG A 146 8.26 32.82 -15.48
CA ARG A 146 8.96 32.13 -16.59
C ARG A 146 9.54 30.75 -16.25
N ARG A 147 9.21 30.17 -15.09
CA ARG A 147 9.63 28.79 -14.76
C ARG A 147 8.53 27.81 -15.13
N MET A 148 8.92 26.69 -15.71
CA MET A 148 8.03 25.55 -15.92
C MET A 148 7.79 24.82 -14.60
N SER A 149 6.67 24.13 -14.48
CA SER A 149 6.32 23.40 -13.26
C SER A 149 7.34 22.29 -12.94
N ALA A 150 7.91 21.63 -13.96
CA ALA A 150 9.04 20.71 -13.78
C ALA A 150 10.29 21.34 -13.16
N GLU A 151 10.63 22.57 -13.55
CA GLU A 151 11.75 23.30 -12.95
C GLU A 151 11.47 23.63 -11.48
N VAL A 152 10.25 24.08 -11.18
CA VAL A 152 9.83 24.41 -9.81
C VAL A 152 9.91 23.17 -8.92
N LEU A 153 9.35 22.03 -9.36
CA LEU A 153 9.36 20.79 -8.58
C LEU A 153 10.78 20.22 -8.44
N TYR A 154 11.63 20.33 -9.46
CA TYR A 154 13.05 19.99 -9.34
C TYR A 154 13.70 20.77 -8.18
N GLN A 155 13.56 22.10 -8.17
CA GLN A 155 14.25 22.97 -7.22
C GLN A 155 13.67 22.92 -5.80
N LYS A 156 12.34 22.78 -5.68
CA LYS A 156 11.62 22.97 -4.41
C LYS A 156 11.16 21.65 -3.78
N VAL A 157 11.13 20.55 -4.55
CA VAL A 157 10.67 19.24 -4.08
C VAL A 157 11.77 18.19 -4.23
N PHE A 158 12.12 17.79 -5.45
CA PHE A 158 13.02 16.65 -5.68
C PHE A 158 14.42 16.88 -5.12
N GLN A 159 14.95 18.10 -5.13
CA GLN A 159 16.23 18.41 -4.49
C GLN A 159 16.14 18.65 -2.97
N LYS A 160 14.95 18.80 -2.41
CA LYS A 160 14.75 19.28 -1.03
C LYS A 160 14.30 18.19 -0.06
N PHE A 161 13.59 17.18 -0.56
CA PHE A 161 13.12 16.05 0.26
C PHE A 161 13.95 14.80 -0.02
N ASP A 162 14.51 14.22 1.05
CA ASP A 162 15.24 12.94 1.00
C ASP A 162 14.26 11.75 0.97
N LEU A 163 13.42 11.73 -0.06
CA LEU A 163 12.37 10.74 -0.30
C LEU A 163 12.48 10.18 -1.72
N PRO A 164 12.04 8.93 -1.97
CA PRO A 164 12.02 8.32 -3.29
C PRO A 164 10.84 8.82 -4.10
N PHE A 165 11.14 9.29 -5.32
CA PHE A 165 10.15 9.73 -6.30
C PHE A 165 10.24 8.87 -7.57
N SER A 166 9.15 8.22 -7.96
CA SER A 166 9.04 7.57 -9.27
C SER A 166 8.36 8.54 -10.25
N VAL A 167 9.15 9.17 -11.11
CA VAL A 167 8.70 10.27 -11.98
C VAL A 167 8.54 9.77 -13.41
N SER A 168 7.42 10.10 -14.05
CA SER A 168 7.19 9.80 -15.46
C SER A 168 7.14 11.05 -16.33
N VAL A 169 7.17 10.84 -17.65
CA VAL A 169 6.97 11.89 -18.66
C VAL A 169 6.14 11.36 -19.81
N ILE A 170 5.33 12.23 -20.42
CA ILE A 170 4.63 11.96 -21.68
C ILE A 170 5.62 12.26 -22.82
N THR A 171 6.09 11.24 -23.55
CA THR A 171 7.27 11.44 -24.39
C THR A 171 7.04 12.38 -25.58
N SER A 172 5.83 12.43 -26.15
CA SER A 172 5.52 13.38 -27.25
C SER A 172 5.65 14.84 -26.82
N GLN A 173 5.41 15.13 -25.55
CA GLN A 173 5.54 16.46 -24.96
C GLN A 173 6.97 16.80 -24.55
N ILE A 174 7.89 15.83 -24.55
CA ILE A 174 9.30 16.07 -24.26
C ILE A 174 10.15 16.05 -25.54
N ASP A 175 9.87 15.13 -26.46
CA ASP A 175 10.62 14.96 -27.71
C ASP A 175 10.44 16.15 -28.67
N PRO A 176 11.51 16.89 -29.02
CA PRO A 176 11.46 18.01 -29.97
C PRO A 176 11.00 17.63 -31.40
N HIS A 177 11.00 16.35 -31.78
CA HIS A 177 10.46 15.91 -33.07
C HIS A 177 8.93 15.94 -33.13
N TYR A 178 8.27 16.04 -31.97
CA TYR A 178 6.82 16.11 -31.86
C TYR A 178 6.40 17.46 -31.29
N GLN A 179 6.01 17.50 -30.02
CA GLN A 179 5.50 18.71 -29.35
C GLN A 179 6.47 19.25 -28.30
N GLY A 180 7.60 18.56 -28.10
CA GLY A 180 8.59 18.88 -27.09
C GLY A 180 9.54 20.01 -27.45
N SER A 181 10.54 20.21 -26.60
CA SER A 181 11.60 21.20 -26.83
C SER A 181 12.88 20.80 -26.13
N MET A 182 14.02 21.34 -26.57
CA MET A 182 15.30 21.09 -25.91
C MET A 182 15.31 21.54 -24.45
N ASN A 183 14.52 22.54 -24.08
CA ASN A 183 14.36 22.97 -22.69
C ASN A 183 13.64 21.90 -21.84
N ARG A 184 12.59 21.25 -22.39
CA ARG A 184 11.90 20.16 -21.71
C ARG A 184 12.79 18.93 -21.56
N VAL A 185 13.55 18.58 -22.61
CA VAL A 185 14.58 17.52 -22.55
C VAL A 185 15.62 17.81 -21.47
N PHE A 186 16.10 19.05 -21.38
CA PHE A 186 17.07 19.46 -20.37
C PHE A 186 16.55 19.22 -18.95
N TRP A 187 15.33 19.68 -18.63
CA TRP A 187 14.76 19.50 -17.30
C TRP A 187 14.42 18.04 -17.00
N ALA A 188 13.94 17.27 -17.97
CA ALA A 188 13.68 15.84 -17.77
C ALA A 188 14.96 15.08 -17.45
N ARG A 189 16.06 15.36 -18.17
CA ARG A 189 17.40 14.82 -17.85
C ARG A 189 17.88 15.23 -16.46
N LYS A 190 17.68 16.50 -16.07
CA LYS A 190 18.06 16.99 -14.73
C LYS A 190 17.33 16.25 -13.63
N ILE A 191 16.02 16.04 -13.78
CA ILE A 191 15.20 15.30 -12.82
C ILE A 191 15.64 13.83 -12.76
N PHE A 192 15.74 13.15 -13.91
CA PHE A 192 16.13 11.74 -13.95
C PHE A 192 17.57 11.49 -13.51
N ALA A 193 18.46 12.48 -13.55
CA ALA A 193 19.80 12.36 -13.01
C ALA A 193 19.85 12.31 -11.47
N LEU A 194 18.81 12.77 -10.77
CA LEU A 194 18.80 12.78 -9.31
C LEU A 194 18.82 11.36 -8.73
N PRO A 195 19.64 11.03 -7.73
CA PRO A 195 19.70 9.69 -7.15
C PRO A 195 18.37 9.31 -6.47
N ASN A 196 17.61 10.31 -6.01
CA ASN A 196 16.35 10.13 -5.34
C ASN A 196 15.14 9.95 -6.29
N VAL A 197 15.40 9.85 -7.61
CA VAL A 197 14.39 9.71 -8.66
C VAL A 197 14.55 8.39 -9.43
N GLU A 198 13.47 7.63 -9.53
CA GLU A 198 13.29 6.48 -10.43
C GLU A 198 12.55 6.94 -11.68
N ALA A 199 13.01 6.51 -12.85
CA ALA A 199 12.38 6.87 -14.12
C ALA A 199 11.21 5.95 -14.44
N ALA A 200 10.10 6.56 -14.84
CA ALA A 200 8.91 5.92 -15.36
C ALA A 200 8.52 6.49 -16.73
N SER A 201 7.67 5.79 -17.47
CA SER A 201 7.01 6.28 -18.67
C SER A 201 5.56 6.64 -18.37
N HIS A 202 5.08 7.78 -18.87
CA HIS A 202 3.65 8.13 -18.90
C HIS A 202 3.11 8.05 -20.31
N THR A 203 3.59 7.05 -21.04
CA THR A 203 3.25 6.75 -22.43
C THR A 203 3.75 7.78 -23.45
N PHE A 204 3.41 7.57 -24.72
CA PHE A 204 3.79 8.46 -25.80
C PHE A 204 2.84 9.64 -25.92
N SER A 205 1.53 9.38 -26.02
CA SER A 205 0.51 10.38 -26.31
C SER A 205 -0.46 10.65 -25.17
N HIS A 206 -0.27 10.00 -24.00
CA HIS A 206 -1.22 10.04 -22.90
C HIS A 206 -2.65 9.65 -23.34
N PRO A 207 -2.89 8.36 -23.65
CA PRO A 207 -4.25 7.88 -23.90
C PRO A 207 -5.20 8.28 -22.76
N PHE A 208 -6.28 8.99 -23.09
CA PHE A 208 -7.36 9.28 -22.14
C PHE A 208 -8.21 8.04 -21.91
N TYR A 209 -8.32 7.18 -22.92
CA TYR A 209 -9.01 5.90 -22.86
C TYR A 209 -8.17 4.83 -23.52
N TRP A 210 -7.92 3.73 -22.79
CA TRP A 210 -7.18 2.59 -23.33
C TRP A 210 -8.06 1.66 -24.18
N GLU A 211 -9.36 1.60 -23.89
CA GLU A 211 -10.36 0.87 -24.68
C GLU A 211 -11.56 1.80 -24.97
N PRO A 212 -11.39 2.80 -25.86
CA PRO A 212 -12.44 3.80 -26.10
C PRO A 212 -13.66 3.16 -26.77
N THR A 213 -14.83 3.41 -26.19
CA THR A 213 -16.13 3.13 -26.82
C THR A 213 -16.38 4.05 -28.01
N GLU A 214 -17.30 3.68 -28.91
CA GLU A 214 -17.67 4.55 -30.04
C GLU A 214 -18.15 5.93 -29.56
N LYS A 215 -18.98 5.96 -28.50
CA LYS A 215 -19.40 7.21 -27.88
C LYS A 215 -18.23 8.10 -27.45
N GLN A 216 -17.20 7.54 -26.82
CA GLN A 216 -16.03 8.31 -26.39
C GLN A 216 -15.19 8.82 -27.56
N LYS A 217 -15.14 8.10 -28.68
CA LYS A 217 -14.49 8.56 -29.91
C LYS A 217 -15.27 9.70 -30.57
N ASP A 218 -16.59 9.67 -30.48
CA ASP A 218 -17.47 10.72 -31.01
C ASP A 218 -17.44 11.99 -30.14
N GLU A 219 -17.27 11.84 -28.82
CA GLU A 219 -17.25 12.95 -27.87
C GLU A 219 -15.95 13.78 -27.91
N GLY A 220 -14.84 13.22 -28.42
CA GLY A 220 -13.58 13.97 -28.49
C GLY A 220 -12.33 13.12 -28.74
N PRO A 221 -11.14 13.73 -28.63
CA PRO A 221 -9.89 13.01 -28.77
C PRO A 221 -9.74 11.95 -27.67
N VAL A 222 -9.12 10.82 -28.01
CA VAL A 222 -8.88 9.70 -27.08
C VAL A 222 -7.45 9.66 -26.53
N HIS A 223 -6.60 10.61 -26.94
CA HIS A 223 -5.24 10.86 -26.47
C HIS A 223 -4.87 12.33 -26.80
N ILE A 224 -3.72 12.82 -26.30
CA ILE A 224 -3.22 14.15 -26.70
C ILE A 224 -3.04 14.18 -28.21
N GLU A 225 -3.60 15.20 -28.85
CA GLU A 225 -3.56 15.34 -30.31
C GLU A 225 -2.12 15.52 -30.79
N ILE A 226 -1.65 14.60 -31.63
CA ILE A 226 -0.31 14.62 -32.23
C ILE A 226 -0.50 14.46 -33.74
N PRO A 227 0.07 15.34 -34.58
CA PRO A 227 -0.11 15.28 -36.03
C PRO A 227 0.20 13.89 -36.61
N HIS A 228 -0.75 13.35 -37.38
CA HIS A 228 -0.65 12.06 -38.07
C HIS A 228 -0.50 10.82 -37.17
N TYR A 229 -0.66 10.95 -35.85
CA TYR A 229 -0.61 9.83 -34.93
C TYR A 229 -2.01 9.23 -34.71
N LYS A 230 -2.05 7.91 -34.56
CA LYS A 230 -3.21 7.16 -34.07
C LYS A 230 -2.75 6.25 -32.94
N LEU A 231 -3.59 6.05 -31.93
CA LEU A 231 -3.29 5.21 -30.78
C LEU A 231 -2.66 3.87 -31.20
N ASN A 232 -1.42 3.66 -30.78
CA ASN A 232 -0.64 2.47 -31.08
C ASN A 232 0.07 1.99 -29.81
N PHE A 233 -0.37 0.87 -29.24
CA PHE A 233 0.18 0.39 -27.96
C PHE A 233 1.68 0.11 -27.98
N ARG A 234 2.26 -0.30 -29.12
CA ARG A 234 3.71 -0.48 -29.21
C ARG A 234 4.45 0.85 -29.09
N MET A 235 3.93 1.91 -29.70
CA MET A 235 4.49 3.26 -29.55
C MET A 235 4.26 3.80 -28.13
N GLU A 236 3.04 3.66 -27.61
CA GLU A 236 2.69 4.10 -26.25
C GLU A 236 3.56 3.46 -25.18
N ILE A 237 3.90 2.18 -25.34
CA ILE A 237 4.59 1.40 -24.31
C ILE A 237 6.06 1.27 -24.65
N ASN A 238 6.44 0.45 -25.64
CA ASN A 238 7.85 0.20 -25.95
C ASN A 238 8.53 1.44 -26.49
N GLY A 239 7.87 2.16 -27.42
CA GLY A 239 8.43 3.37 -28.03
C GLY A 239 8.77 4.45 -26.99
N SER A 240 7.84 4.73 -26.07
CA SER A 240 8.06 5.69 -24.99
C SER A 240 9.17 5.23 -24.03
N ILE A 241 9.16 3.96 -23.62
CA ILE A 241 10.19 3.37 -22.74
C ILE A 241 11.59 3.48 -23.37
N ASP A 242 11.71 3.04 -24.63
CA ASP A 242 12.99 3.02 -25.35
C ASP A 242 13.51 4.43 -25.59
N TRP A 243 12.64 5.36 -25.96
CA TRP A 243 13.02 6.75 -26.18
C TRP A 243 13.52 7.41 -24.89
N ILE A 244 12.85 7.20 -23.75
CA ILE A 244 13.31 7.72 -22.45
C ILE A 244 14.68 7.15 -22.10
N ASN A 245 14.86 5.83 -22.23
CA ASN A 245 16.14 5.15 -21.94
C ASN A 245 17.29 5.71 -22.79
N GLN A 246 17.05 5.95 -24.07
CA GLN A 246 18.07 6.41 -25.01
C GLN A 246 18.39 7.90 -24.86
N ASN A 247 17.37 8.72 -24.56
CA ASN A 247 17.49 10.17 -24.68
C ASN A 247 17.54 10.90 -23.35
N LEU A 248 16.95 10.37 -22.27
CA LEU A 248 16.77 11.14 -21.03
C LEU A 248 17.57 10.60 -19.84
N LEU A 249 17.91 9.31 -19.83
CA LEU A 249 18.50 8.68 -18.65
C LEU A 249 20.03 8.70 -18.68
N PRO A 250 20.69 8.95 -17.52
CA PRO A 250 22.13 8.79 -17.42
C PRO A 250 22.53 7.30 -17.44
N PRO A 251 23.80 6.98 -17.74
CA PRO A 251 24.31 5.61 -17.65
C PRO A 251 23.99 4.95 -16.30
N GLY A 252 23.54 3.69 -16.35
CA GLY A 252 23.18 2.92 -15.17
C GLY A 252 21.73 3.11 -14.68
N LYS A 253 20.96 4.03 -15.26
CA LYS A 253 19.51 4.11 -15.06
C LYS A 253 18.75 3.58 -16.26
N LYS A 254 17.57 3.04 -15.99
CA LYS A 254 16.58 2.62 -16.98
C LYS A 254 15.18 2.93 -16.47
N VAL A 255 14.20 2.98 -17.37
CA VAL A 255 12.77 3.03 -17.01
C VAL A 255 12.42 1.77 -16.23
N MET A 256 11.74 1.95 -15.10
CA MET A 256 11.36 0.87 -14.18
C MET A 256 9.85 0.65 -14.12
N LEU A 257 9.06 1.69 -14.41
CA LEU A 257 7.60 1.70 -14.35
C LEU A 257 6.97 2.31 -15.60
N LEU A 258 5.78 1.84 -15.94
CA LEU A 258 4.81 2.53 -16.77
C LEU A 258 3.65 2.94 -15.86
N GLN A 259 3.42 4.24 -15.75
CA GLN A 259 2.27 4.83 -15.04
C GLN A 259 1.14 4.96 -16.04
N TRP A 260 0.04 4.23 -15.84
CA TRP A 260 -1.08 4.25 -16.79
C TRP A 260 -1.72 5.64 -16.80
N SER A 261 -1.89 6.19 -18.00
CA SER A 261 -2.51 7.49 -18.25
C SER A 261 -4.04 7.40 -18.37
N GLY A 262 -4.69 8.57 -18.28
CA GLY A 262 -6.10 8.74 -18.58
C GLY A 262 -7.02 7.99 -17.63
N ASP A 263 -7.93 7.19 -18.18
CA ASP A 263 -8.87 6.40 -17.39
C ASP A 263 -8.21 5.25 -16.63
N THR A 264 -6.91 5.00 -16.83
CA THR A 264 -6.13 3.97 -16.15
C THR A 264 -6.73 2.56 -16.30
N ARG A 265 -7.45 2.30 -17.40
CA ARG A 265 -8.07 0.98 -17.65
C ARG A 265 -7.44 0.29 -18.87
N PRO A 266 -6.15 -0.07 -18.83
CA PRO A 266 -5.53 -0.84 -19.89
C PRO A 266 -6.26 -2.17 -20.10
N GLY A 267 -6.61 -2.44 -21.36
CA GLY A 267 -7.13 -3.72 -21.79
C GLY A 267 -6.05 -4.80 -21.89
N ARG A 268 -6.48 -6.00 -22.27
CA ARG A 268 -5.58 -7.16 -22.49
C ARG A 268 -4.43 -6.83 -23.43
N ALA A 269 -4.70 -6.14 -24.54
CA ALA A 269 -3.69 -5.86 -25.57
C ALA A 269 -2.57 -4.92 -25.07
N ALA A 270 -2.91 -3.89 -24.29
CA ALA A 270 -1.93 -2.99 -23.70
C ALA A 270 -1.08 -3.70 -22.63
N LEU A 271 -1.70 -4.50 -21.75
CA LEU A 271 -0.98 -5.29 -20.75
C LEU A 271 -0.07 -6.35 -21.38
N ALA A 272 -0.54 -7.03 -22.44
CA ALA A 272 0.27 -7.97 -23.20
C ALA A 272 1.46 -7.30 -23.87
N GLN A 273 1.29 -6.09 -24.40
CA GLN A 273 2.37 -5.32 -24.99
C GLN A 273 3.41 -4.94 -23.93
N LEU A 274 3.00 -4.48 -22.74
CA LEU A 274 3.92 -4.18 -21.64
C LEU A 274 4.68 -5.43 -21.16
N ALA A 275 4.02 -6.60 -21.14
CA ALA A 275 4.65 -7.86 -20.73
C ALA A 275 5.81 -8.29 -21.65
N THR A 276 5.99 -7.68 -22.82
CA THR A 276 7.18 -7.86 -23.68
C THR A 276 8.43 -7.14 -23.14
N THR A 277 8.29 -6.34 -22.09
CA THR A 277 9.35 -5.53 -21.48
C THR A 277 9.67 -6.03 -20.07
N SER A 278 10.73 -5.48 -19.46
CA SER A 278 11.04 -5.69 -18.03
C SER A 278 10.43 -4.62 -17.10
N VAL A 279 9.61 -3.72 -17.66
CA VAL A 279 9.03 -2.56 -16.97
C VAL A 279 7.75 -2.98 -16.23
N LEU A 280 7.61 -2.54 -14.99
CA LEU A 280 6.43 -2.79 -14.16
C LEU A 280 5.32 -1.79 -14.48
N ASN A 281 4.11 -1.96 -13.94
CA ASN A 281 3.02 -0.98 -14.10
C ASN A 281 2.37 -0.59 -12.78
N ILE A 282 1.76 0.59 -12.76
CA ILE A 282 0.97 1.12 -11.64
C ILE A 282 -0.08 2.14 -12.16
N ASN A 283 -0.95 2.62 -11.27
CA ASN A 283 -2.12 3.52 -11.45
C ASN A 283 -3.45 2.78 -11.64
N GLY A 284 -4.51 3.31 -11.01
CA GLY A 284 -5.91 2.91 -11.20
C GLY A 284 -6.78 2.81 -9.95
N SER A 285 -6.35 3.41 -8.84
CA SER A 285 -7.07 3.48 -7.57
C SER A 285 -7.27 4.93 -7.15
N ASP A 286 -8.40 5.19 -6.50
CA ASP A 286 -8.74 6.49 -5.90
C ASP A 286 -8.98 6.35 -4.39
N THR A 287 -8.21 5.48 -3.71
CA THR A 287 -8.34 5.31 -2.26
C THR A 287 -8.33 6.66 -1.54
N ARG A 288 -9.44 6.93 -0.86
CA ARG A 288 -9.68 8.19 -0.16
C ARG A 288 -10.41 7.88 1.14
N PHE A 289 -9.83 8.26 2.27
CA PHE A 289 -10.47 8.09 3.56
C PHE A 289 -10.36 9.37 4.38
N ASP A 290 -10.98 10.44 3.87
CA ASP A 290 -10.98 11.76 4.47
C ASP A 290 -12.36 12.16 5.01
N ASN A 291 -12.56 13.43 5.35
CA ASN A 291 -13.85 13.88 5.90
C ASN A 291 -14.99 13.86 4.89
N ASN A 292 -14.69 13.90 3.58
CA ASN A 292 -15.71 13.82 2.55
C ASN A 292 -16.01 12.35 2.20
N ALA A 293 -15.01 11.48 2.25
CA ALA A 293 -15.16 10.03 2.09
C ALA A 293 -14.82 9.27 3.39
N PRO A 294 -15.65 9.35 4.46
CA PRO A 294 -15.30 8.83 5.77
C PRO A 294 -15.62 7.33 5.93
N SER A 295 -15.19 6.48 4.99
CA SER A 295 -15.55 5.06 4.99
C SER A 295 -14.47 4.16 4.40
N TYR A 296 -14.37 2.92 4.90
CA TYR A 296 -13.62 1.85 4.24
C TYR A 296 -14.18 1.46 2.87
N THR A 297 -15.40 1.85 2.50
CA THR A 297 -15.94 1.63 1.14
C THR A 297 -15.18 2.43 0.07
N PHE A 298 -14.41 3.44 0.46
CA PHE A 298 -13.55 4.23 -0.41
C PHE A 298 -12.07 3.81 -0.35
N VAL A 299 -11.77 2.65 0.24
CA VAL A 299 -10.44 2.03 0.19
C VAL A 299 -10.45 0.98 -0.92
N PHE A 300 -9.67 1.23 -1.97
CA PHE A 300 -9.66 0.42 -3.19
C PHE A 300 -8.72 -0.79 -3.04
N PRO A 301 -8.91 -1.84 -3.86
CA PRO A 301 -7.96 -2.95 -3.90
C PRO A 301 -6.59 -2.50 -4.43
N TYR A 302 -5.58 -3.34 -4.27
CA TYR A 302 -4.21 -3.08 -4.74
C TYR A 302 -3.96 -3.46 -6.20
N PHE A 303 -4.78 -4.35 -6.76
CA PHE A 303 -4.59 -4.80 -8.13
C PHE A 303 -5.90 -5.33 -8.70
N ARG A 304 -5.93 -5.45 -10.02
CA ARG A 304 -6.94 -6.26 -10.72
C ARG A 304 -6.29 -7.25 -11.68
N ARG A 305 -7.02 -8.32 -11.98
CA ARG A 305 -6.64 -9.29 -13.02
C ARG A 305 -7.38 -8.97 -14.31
N VAL A 306 -6.64 -8.93 -15.41
CA VAL A 306 -7.15 -8.72 -16.77
C VAL A 306 -6.57 -9.80 -17.64
N ASP A 307 -7.35 -10.84 -17.94
CA ASP A 307 -7.02 -11.84 -18.96
C ASP A 307 -5.62 -12.47 -18.83
N GLY A 308 -5.24 -12.88 -17.61
CA GLY A 308 -3.94 -13.49 -17.32
C GLY A 308 -2.84 -12.50 -16.96
N TYR A 309 -3.08 -11.20 -17.11
CA TYR A 309 -2.18 -10.12 -16.68
C TYR A 309 -2.66 -9.50 -15.36
N THR A 310 -1.75 -8.79 -14.70
CA THR A 310 -2.04 -8.04 -13.46
C THR A 310 -1.77 -6.57 -13.72
N GLN A 311 -2.78 -5.74 -13.47
CA GLN A 311 -2.61 -4.31 -13.32
C GLN A 311 -2.49 -4.01 -11.82
N TYR A 312 -1.42 -3.34 -11.44
CA TYR A 312 -1.22 -2.88 -10.07
C TYR A 312 -1.76 -1.46 -9.94
N TYR A 313 -2.33 -1.17 -8.79
CA TYR A 313 -2.92 0.12 -8.48
C TYR A 313 -2.03 0.89 -7.52
N ASN A 314 -2.13 2.21 -7.62
CA ASN A 314 -1.63 3.10 -6.60
C ASN A 314 -2.39 2.92 -5.29
N SER A 315 -1.79 3.34 -4.17
CA SER A 315 -2.38 3.08 -2.85
C SER A 315 -3.31 4.20 -2.42
N ASP A 316 -3.01 5.44 -2.78
CA ASP A 316 -3.77 6.63 -2.34
C ASP A 316 -4.11 7.56 -3.52
N VAL A 317 -5.16 8.35 -3.34
CA VAL A 317 -5.65 9.36 -4.30
C VAL A 317 -4.61 10.45 -4.62
N ASN A 318 -4.66 10.96 -5.85
CA ASN A 318 -3.79 12.05 -6.32
C ASN A 318 -4.32 13.48 -6.05
N ASP A 319 -3.50 14.46 -6.39
CA ASP A 319 -3.84 15.88 -6.38
C ASP A 319 -4.93 16.27 -7.38
N TYR A 320 -5.05 15.60 -8.54
CA TYR A 320 -6.12 15.83 -9.52
C TYR A 320 -7.51 15.76 -8.85
N ILE A 321 -7.80 14.61 -8.23
CA ILE A 321 -9.10 14.33 -7.61
C ILE A 321 -9.32 15.23 -6.39
N LEU A 322 -8.28 15.43 -5.56
CA LEU A 322 -8.38 16.27 -4.36
C LEU A 322 -8.48 17.77 -4.65
N THR A 323 -8.25 18.20 -5.89
CA THR A 323 -8.42 19.58 -6.35
C THR A 323 -9.57 19.73 -7.35
N ASN A 324 -10.51 18.78 -7.39
CA ASN A 324 -11.69 18.79 -8.26
C ASN A 324 -11.32 18.94 -9.74
N ASP A 325 -10.52 18.02 -10.27
CA ASP A 325 -10.02 18.06 -11.65
C ASP A 325 -9.19 19.31 -11.93
N TRP A 326 -8.36 19.71 -10.97
CA TRP A 326 -7.57 20.95 -11.03
C TRP A 326 -8.41 22.26 -11.13
N LYS A 327 -9.69 22.23 -10.73
CA LYS A 327 -10.57 23.42 -10.63
C LYS A 327 -10.44 24.14 -9.29
N GLY A 328 -9.71 23.55 -8.34
CA GLY A 328 -9.47 24.06 -7.01
C GLY A 328 -10.53 23.61 -5.98
N PRO A 329 -10.30 23.89 -4.68
CA PRO A 329 -9.19 24.65 -4.13
C PRO A 329 -7.84 23.93 -4.30
N TYR A 330 -6.83 24.64 -4.81
CA TYR A 330 -5.52 24.06 -5.15
C TYR A 330 -4.70 23.58 -3.95
N PHE A 331 -5.12 23.91 -2.72
CA PHE A 331 -4.55 23.35 -1.50
C PHE A 331 -5.24 22.04 -1.06
N GLY A 332 -6.25 21.56 -1.80
CA GLY A 332 -7.08 20.41 -1.46
C GLY A 332 -6.29 19.11 -1.27
N TYR A 333 -5.10 19.00 -1.87
CA TYR A 333 -4.20 17.87 -1.67
C TYR A 333 -3.81 17.63 -0.20
N LEU A 334 -3.87 18.65 0.66
CA LEU A 334 -3.66 18.49 2.11
C LEU A 334 -4.58 17.43 2.74
N ASN A 335 -5.76 17.19 2.17
CA ASN A 335 -6.73 16.22 2.68
C ASN A 335 -6.20 14.77 2.63
N VAL A 336 -5.20 14.47 1.79
CA VAL A 336 -4.59 13.13 1.72
C VAL A 336 -3.98 12.68 3.05
N ILE A 337 -3.52 13.63 3.89
CA ILE A 337 -3.03 13.32 5.24
C ILE A 337 -4.10 12.60 6.05
N LYS A 338 -5.39 12.94 5.87
CA LYS A 338 -6.47 12.28 6.60
C LYS A 338 -6.67 10.84 6.15
N THR A 339 -6.54 10.58 4.85
CA THR A 339 -6.49 9.22 4.31
C THR A 339 -5.37 8.44 5.00
N PHE A 340 -4.14 8.98 5.00
CA PHE A 340 -3.00 8.31 5.63
C PHE A 340 -3.25 8.00 7.12
N GLU A 341 -3.86 8.91 7.88
CA GLU A 341 -4.19 8.67 9.29
C GLU A 341 -5.20 7.54 9.49
N ARG A 342 -6.30 7.56 8.72
CA ARG A 342 -7.42 6.62 8.86
C ARG A 342 -7.12 5.24 8.26
N THR A 343 -6.19 5.16 7.31
CA THR A 343 -5.69 3.89 6.80
C THR A 343 -4.55 3.30 7.63
N ASP A 344 -4.04 3.99 8.66
CA ASP A 344 -3.08 3.46 9.65
C ASP A 344 -3.73 3.03 10.98
N ARG A 345 -4.84 3.68 11.36
CA ARG A 345 -5.54 3.51 12.64
C ARG A 345 -7.08 3.49 12.44
N PRO A 346 -7.83 2.64 13.18
CA PRO A 346 -7.38 1.71 14.22
C PRO A 346 -6.78 0.41 13.67
N ARG A 347 -6.86 0.19 12.36
CA ARG A 347 -6.25 -0.92 11.65
C ARG A 347 -5.46 -0.36 10.47
N ARG A 348 -4.22 -0.81 10.31
CA ARG A 348 -3.45 -0.49 9.11
C ARG A 348 -3.99 -1.31 7.96
N VAL A 349 -4.53 -0.62 6.97
CA VAL A 349 -5.01 -1.25 5.74
C VAL A 349 -4.17 -0.85 4.54
N ASP A 350 -3.41 0.25 4.58
CA ASP A 350 -2.74 0.83 3.41
C ASP A 350 -1.30 1.33 3.71
N PRO A 351 -0.35 1.35 2.75
CA PRO A 351 0.90 2.09 2.88
C PRO A 351 0.66 3.61 2.79
N ILE A 352 1.70 4.41 2.62
CA ILE A 352 1.60 5.83 2.26
C ILE A 352 2.07 5.98 0.82
N ASP A 353 1.20 6.43 -0.06
CA ASP A 353 1.52 6.85 -1.42
C ASP A 353 1.30 8.36 -1.58
N VAL A 354 2.38 9.08 -1.90
CA VAL A 354 2.28 10.49 -2.30
C VAL A 354 2.23 10.54 -3.82
N TYR A 355 1.00 10.54 -4.36
CA TYR A 355 0.74 10.61 -5.79
C TYR A 355 0.33 12.03 -6.20
N PHE A 356 1.08 12.64 -7.13
CA PHE A 356 0.81 13.99 -7.63
C PHE A 356 1.28 14.17 -9.08
N HIS A 357 1.06 15.34 -9.68
CA HIS A 357 1.47 15.63 -11.07
C HIS A 357 2.36 16.88 -11.15
N PHE A 358 2.92 17.19 -12.33
CA PHE A 358 3.77 18.38 -12.44
C PHE A 358 3.03 19.68 -12.21
N TYR A 359 1.73 19.77 -12.52
CA TYR A 359 0.95 20.99 -12.27
C TYR A 359 0.94 21.43 -10.79
N ALA A 360 1.33 20.59 -9.83
CA ALA A 360 1.59 21.01 -8.46
C ALA A 360 2.61 22.18 -8.36
N GLY A 361 3.50 22.32 -9.35
CA GLY A 361 4.42 23.45 -9.49
C GLY A 361 3.83 24.73 -10.10
N GLU A 362 2.64 24.66 -10.71
CA GLU A 362 1.99 25.80 -11.38
C GLU A 362 1.61 26.89 -10.37
N ARG A 363 1.04 26.49 -9.22
CA ARG A 363 0.41 27.38 -8.24
C ARG A 363 1.07 27.27 -6.87
N GLU A 364 1.26 28.42 -6.22
CA GLU A 364 1.95 28.47 -4.93
C GLU A 364 1.21 27.68 -3.83
N SER A 365 -0.13 27.77 -3.81
CA SER A 365 -0.97 27.04 -2.86
C SER A 365 -0.86 25.52 -3.02
N SER A 366 -0.78 25.02 -4.25
CA SER A 366 -0.58 23.59 -4.52
C SER A 366 0.82 23.13 -4.12
N LEU A 367 1.86 23.89 -4.48
CA LEU A 367 3.23 23.57 -4.08
C LEU A 367 3.36 23.55 -2.54
N ASN A 368 2.76 24.51 -1.86
CA ASN A 368 2.78 24.58 -0.39
C ASN A 368 2.00 23.44 0.26
N ALA A 369 0.89 22.99 -0.35
CA ALA A 369 0.18 21.79 0.09
C ALA A 369 1.06 20.53 -0.04
N LEU A 370 1.65 20.30 -1.21
CA LEU A 370 2.56 19.18 -1.46
C LEU A 370 3.75 19.17 -0.48
N LYS A 371 4.39 20.32 -0.26
CA LYS A 371 5.50 20.43 0.70
C LYS A 371 5.08 20.10 2.13
N GLN A 372 3.87 20.48 2.54
CA GLN A 372 3.34 20.13 3.86
C GLN A 372 3.06 18.63 3.98
N VAL A 373 2.49 18.01 2.96
CA VAL A 373 2.28 16.55 2.90
C VAL A 373 3.63 15.82 3.02
N LEU A 374 4.63 16.18 2.21
CA LEU A 374 5.96 15.56 2.25
C LEU A 374 6.69 15.78 3.59
N SER A 375 6.50 16.96 4.19
CA SER A 375 7.04 17.27 5.52
C SER A 375 6.38 16.41 6.59
N TRP A 376 5.04 16.25 6.54
CA TRP A 376 4.30 15.36 7.43
C TRP A 376 4.80 13.92 7.30
N VAL A 377 4.94 13.41 6.07
CA VAL A 377 5.46 12.06 5.79
C VAL A 377 6.85 11.85 6.40
N SER A 378 7.72 12.84 6.28
CA SER A 378 9.10 12.76 6.80
C SER A 378 9.17 12.68 8.33
N THR A 379 8.10 12.99 9.04
CA THR A 379 7.99 12.81 10.51
C THR A 379 7.41 11.44 10.91
N GLN A 380 6.93 10.64 9.95
CA GLN A 380 6.31 9.34 10.21
C GLN A 380 7.35 8.20 10.31
N ASN A 381 6.94 7.11 10.94
CA ASN A 381 7.74 5.88 10.99
C ASN A 381 7.57 5.07 9.69
N ILE A 382 8.32 5.45 8.66
CA ILE A 382 8.21 4.88 7.31
C ILE A 382 9.36 3.96 6.89
N ALA A 383 9.07 3.05 5.95
CA ALA A 383 10.01 2.27 5.16
C ALA A 383 9.92 2.76 3.70
N PRO A 384 10.69 3.81 3.36
CA PRO A 384 10.67 4.42 2.03
C PRO A 384 11.28 3.52 0.96
N MET A 385 10.61 3.44 -0.19
CA MET A 385 11.07 2.79 -1.41
C MET A 385 10.51 3.47 -2.65
N PHE A 386 11.10 3.21 -3.81
CA PHE A 386 10.49 3.59 -5.09
C PHE A 386 9.19 2.82 -5.33
N ALA A 387 8.30 3.37 -6.16
CA ALA A 387 7.03 2.73 -6.50
C ALA A 387 7.25 1.34 -7.15
N SER A 388 8.33 1.14 -7.94
CA SER A 388 8.65 -0.19 -8.49
C SER A 388 9.02 -1.21 -7.41
N GLY A 389 9.52 -0.73 -6.26
CA GLY A 389 9.76 -1.52 -5.07
C GLY A 389 8.45 -1.98 -4.43
N PHE A 390 7.46 -1.09 -4.34
CA PHE A 390 6.13 -1.43 -3.83
C PHE A 390 5.41 -2.43 -4.74
N VAL A 391 5.44 -2.25 -6.07
CA VAL A 391 4.87 -3.23 -7.02
C VAL A 391 5.48 -4.63 -6.83
N LYS A 392 6.77 -4.73 -6.46
CA LYS A 392 7.39 -6.03 -6.14
C LYS A 392 6.91 -6.60 -4.80
N VAL A 393 6.55 -5.75 -3.83
CA VAL A 393 5.88 -6.18 -2.60
C VAL A 393 4.51 -6.75 -2.95
N GLU A 394 3.73 -6.07 -3.79
CA GLU A 394 2.43 -6.57 -4.25
C GLU A 394 2.54 -7.90 -5.00
N GLN A 395 3.55 -8.04 -5.88
CA GLN A 395 3.86 -9.32 -6.53
C GLN A 395 4.11 -10.43 -5.50
N GLY A 396 4.91 -10.15 -4.47
CA GLY A 396 5.18 -11.08 -3.38
C GLY A 396 3.94 -11.44 -2.58
N TYR A 397 3.08 -10.46 -2.30
CA TYR A 397 1.79 -10.66 -1.63
C TYR A 397 0.88 -11.61 -2.42
N ILE A 398 0.81 -11.43 -3.74
CA ILE A 398 -0.01 -12.24 -4.65
C ILE A 398 0.56 -13.66 -4.80
N SER A 399 1.88 -13.82 -4.86
CA SER A 399 2.53 -15.12 -5.07
C SER A 399 2.70 -15.94 -3.80
N ALA A 400 2.60 -15.32 -2.62
CA ALA A 400 2.86 -16.00 -1.36
C ALA A 400 1.89 -17.17 -1.12
N HIS A 401 2.46 -18.27 -0.63
CA HIS A 401 1.71 -19.43 -0.15
C HIS A 401 1.93 -19.61 1.35
N ILE A 402 0.83 -19.74 2.10
CA ILE A 402 0.85 -19.93 3.56
C ILE A 402 0.23 -21.30 3.86
N GLN A 403 0.98 -22.14 4.56
CA GLN A 403 0.52 -23.48 4.95
C GLN A 403 0.79 -23.71 6.44
N LYS A 404 -0.09 -24.44 7.12
CA LYS A 404 0.15 -24.86 8.50
C LYS A 404 1.19 -25.99 8.51
N GLU A 405 2.13 -25.96 9.46
CA GLU A 405 3.13 -27.01 9.63
C GLU A 405 2.48 -28.28 10.21
N GLY A 406 2.22 -29.28 9.35
CA GLY A 406 1.65 -30.58 9.71
C GLY A 406 0.13 -30.61 9.92
N ALA A 407 -0.45 -31.83 9.93
CA ALA A 407 -1.90 -32.06 10.06
C ALA A 407 -2.44 -32.01 11.52
N GLY A 408 -1.63 -31.53 12.49
CA GLY A 408 -1.94 -31.58 13.92
C GLY A 408 -2.08 -30.22 14.62
N GLU A 409 -2.00 -30.22 15.95
CA GLU A 409 -2.04 -29.04 16.83
C GLU A 409 -0.74 -28.18 16.80
N GLY A 410 0.06 -28.28 15.74
CA GLY A 410 1.27 -27.47 15.59
C GLY A 410 0.95 -25.96 15.56
N ASN A 411 1.76 -25.17 16.25
CA ASN A 411 1.74 -23.69 16.20
C ASN A 411 2.70 -23.12 15.14
N GLY A 412 2.99 -23.93 14.11
CA GLY A 412 3.94 -23.64 13.04
C GLY A 412 3.25 -23.29 11.72
N TRP A 413 3.88 -22.40 10.95
CA TRP A 413 3.44 -21.98 9.62
C TRP A 413 4.62 -21.95 8.66
N VAL A 414 4.42 -22.44 7.46
CA VAL A 414 5.37 -22.37 6.34
C VAL A 414 4.88 -21.29 5.38
N ILE A 415 5.78 -20.37 5.04
CA ILE A 415 5.53 -19.27 4.11
C ILE A 415 6.48 -19.45 2.93
N GLU A 416 5.93 -19.58 1.73
CA GLU A 416 6.68 -19.84 0.50
C GLU A 416 6.38 -18.77 -0.55
N ASP A 417 7.34 -18.54 -1.44
CA ASP A 417 7.21 -17.69 -2.63
C ASP A 417 6.72 -16.25 -2.32
N TYR A 418 7.07 -15.72 -1.14
CA TYR A 418 6.66 -14.40 -0.65
C TYR A 418 7.39 -13.21 -1.27
N GLY A 419 8.40 -13.46 -2.12
CA GLY A 419 9.07 -12.42 -2.90
C GLY A 419 9.62 -11.27 -2.05
N LYS A 420 9.12 -10.05 -2.29
CA LYS A 420 9.48 -8.83 -1.54
C LYS A 420 8.49 -8.48 -0.43
N ASP A 421 7.35 -9.15 -0.31
CA ASP A 421 6.51 -9.04 0.88
C ASP A 421 7.10 -9.92 1.99
N THR A 422 7.94 -9.30 2.82
CA THR A 422 8.65 -10.00 3.90
C THR A 422 7.95 -9.86 5.25
N THR A 423 6.65 -9.53 5.29
CA THR A 423 5.93 -9.34 6.54
C THR A 423 4.71 -10.25 6.61
N VAL A 424 4.62 -11.01 7.71
CA VAL A 424 3.46 -11.85 8.01
C VAL A 424 2.76 -11.32 9.26
N ARG A 425 1.46 -11.09 9.17
CA ARG A 425 0.62 -10.57 10.25
C ARG A 425 -0.24 -11.67 10.86
N PHE A 426 -0.25 -11.74 12.19
CA PHE A 426 -1.22 -12.47 12.99
C PHE A 426 -2.07 -11.47 13.76
N ASP A 427 -3.39 -11.59 13.69
CA ASP A 427 -4.34 -10.69 14.34
C ASP A 427 -4.70 -11.35 15.66
N HIS A 428 -5.08 -10.57 16.67
CA HIS A 428 -5.39 -11.10 18.00
C HIS A 428 -4.23 -11.92 18.62
N ALA A 429 -2.99 -11.45 18.41
CA ALA A 429 -1.76 -12.18 18.70
C ALA A 429 -0.76 -11.36 19.54
N ASP A 430 -1.24 -10.41 20.34
CA ASP A 430 -0.46 -9.56 21.24
C ASP A 430 0.32 -10.34 22.31
N GLN A 431 -0.14 -11.56 22.63
CA GLN A 431 0.50 -12.44 23.61
C GLN A 431 1.37 -13.54 22.98
N LEU A 432 1.49 -13.58 21.65
CA LEU A 432 2.28 -14.57 20.92
C LEU A 432 3.58 -13.95 20.40
N TYR A 433 4.62 -14.76 20.31
CA TYR A 433 5.95 -14.35 19.83
C TYR A 433 6.46 -15.37 18.82
N PRO A 434 7.15 -14.98 17.74
CA PRO A 434 7.78 -15.96 16.87
C PRO A 434 9.13 -16.41 17.45
N GLU A 435 9.50 -17.65 17.14
CA GLU A 435 10.89 -18.08 17.24
C GLU A 435 11.74 -17.32 16.21
N ILE A 436 12.95 -16.88 16.60
CA ILE A 436 13.90 -16.23 15.68
C ILE A 436 14.79 -17.32 15.05
N SER A 437 14.21 -18.07 14.13
CA SER A 437 14.88 -19.14 13.40
C SER A 437 14.27 -19.34 12.01
N SER A 438 14.92 -20.16 11.17
CA SER A 438 14.35 -20.67 9.90
C SER A 438 13.72 -19.61 8.98
N GLY A 439 14.44 -18.51 8.76
CA GLY A 439 13.99 -17.41 7.88
C GLY A 439 13.23 -16.30 8.60
N VAL A 440 12.96 -16.39 9.90
CA VAL A 440 12.43 -15.28 10.72
C VAL A 440 13.57 -14.45 11.30
N ILE A 441 13.54 -13.13 11.09
CA ILE A 441 14.60 -12.21 11.53
C ILE A 441 14.16 -11.26 12.65
N GLY A 442 12.84 -11.12 12.88
CA GLY A 442 12.32 -10.20 13.86
C GLY A 442 10.81 -10.13 13.91
N PHE A 443 10.31 -9.24 14.75
CA PHE A 443 8.88 -8.99 14.90
C PHE A 443 8.59 -7.69 15.65
N ARG A 444 7.33 -7.27 15.60
CA ARG A 444 6.77 -6.22 16.46
C ARG A 444 5.29 -6.44 16.71
N HIS A 445 4.84 -6.12 17.91
CA HIS A 445 3.43 -5.99 18.24
C HIS A 445 2.93 -4.58 17.95
N ARG A 446 1.75 -4.47 17.31
CA ARG A 446 1.06 -3.20 17.06
C ARG A 446 -0.44 -3.47 16.97
N MET A 447 -1.25 -2.72 17.73
CA MET A 447 -2.72 -2.74 17.66
C MET A 447 -3.36 -4.13 17.79
N GLY A 448 -2.86 -4.95 18.73
CA GLY A 448 -3.37 -6.31 18.94
C GLY A 448 -2.87 -7.34 17.92
N CYS A 449 -2.02 -6.94 16.96
CA CYS A 449 -1.44 -7.81 15.96
C CYS A 449 0.06 -8.05 16.22
N LEU A 450 0.53 -9.23 15.82
CA LEU A 450 1.94 -9.60 15.73
C LEU A 450 2.36 -9.52 14.26
N TYR A 451 3.36 -8.69 13.97
CA TYR A 451 4.00 -8.60 12.66
C TYR A 451 5.34 -9.32 12.73
N VAL A 452 5.48 -10.41 11.99
CA VAL A 452 6.70 -11.24 11.90
C VAL A 452 7.46 -10.85 10.63
N TYR A 453 8.78 -10.69 10.76
CA TYR A 453 9.66 -10.29 9.66
C TYR A 453 10.42 -11.49 9.12
N LEU A 454 10.28 -11.70 7.81
CA LEU A 454 10.96 -12.75 7.07
C LEU A 454 12.28 -12.23 6.51
N ALA A 455 13.24 -13.13 6.38
CA ALA A 455 14.50 -12.84 5.71
C ALA A 455 14.22 -12.57 4.22
N PRO A 456 14.75 -11.48 3.65
CA PRO A 456 14.62 -11.21 2.24
C PRO A 456 15.42 -12.23 1.41
N ASP A 457 15.02 -12.39 0.15
CA ASP A 457 15.71 -13.23 -0.85
C ASP A 457 15.80 -14.72 -0.44
N GLN A 458 14.83 -15.20 0.33
CA GLN A 458 14.62 -16.63 0.57
C GLN A 458 13.30 -17.07 -0.06
N ARG A 459 13.24 -18.32 -0.49
CA ARG A 459 12.03 -18.91 -1.06
C ARG A 459 11.03 -19.35 0.00
N LYS A 460 11.51 -19.61 1.21
CA LYS A 460 10.75 -20.26 2.28
C LYS A 460 11.17 -19.73 3.63
N ALA A 461 10.19 -19.51 4.51
CA ALA A 461 10.38 -19.27 5.93
C ALA A 461 9.45 -20.16 6.75
N THR A 462 9.84 -20.48 7.98
CA THR A 462 8.99 -21.22 8.93
C THR A 462 8.81 -20.39 10.19
N ILE A 463 7.56 -20.08 10.53
CA ILE A 463 7.19 -19.31 11.71
C ILE A 463 6.65 -20.28 12.76
N LYS A 464 7.31 -20.36 13.91
CA LYS A 464 6.81 -21.08 15.09
C LYS A 464 6.42 -20.10 16.18
N LEU A 465 5.19 -20.19 16.67
CA LEU A 465 4.68 -19.29 17.71
C LEU A 465 4.94 -19.82 19.12
N LEU A 466 5.37 -18.91 19.99
CA LEU A 466 5.77 -19.10 21.37
C LEU A 466 4.86 -18.25 22.30
N LYS A 467 4.75 -18.66 23.56
CA LYS A 467 4.04 -17.91 24.62
C LYS A 467 4.93 -16.92 25.38
N LYS A 468 6.24 -16.93 25.12
CA LYS A 468 7.23 -16.07 25.76
C LYS A 468 8.12 -15.45 24.68
N PRO A 469 8.65 -14.23 24.91
CA PRO A 469 9.55 -13.60 23.96
C PRO A 469 10.83 -14.44 23.77
N PRO A 470 11.46 -14.39 22.58
CA PRO A 470 12.70 -15.10 22.33
C PRO A 470 13.84 -14.56 23.22
N LEU A 471 14.74 -15.46 23.64
CA LEU A 471 15.89 -15.10 24.48
C LEU A 471 17.02 -14.43 23.68
N GLY A 472 17.11 -14.66 22.37
CA GLY A 472 18.15 -14.07 21.52
C GLY A 472 17.81 -12.67 21.01
N PRO A 473 18.74 -12.01 20.29
CA PRO A 473 18.45 -10.74 19.64
C PRO A 473 17.46 -10.92 18.48
N TRP A 474 16.67 -9.89 18.20
CA TRP A 474 15.76 -9.85 17.05
C TRP A 474 15.65 -8.44 16.46
N LEU A 475 15.27 -8.37 15.19
CA LEU A 475 14.99 -7.10 14.53
C LEU A 475 13.64 -6.54 15.04
N SER A 476 13.68 -5.38 15.68
CA SER A 476 12.46 -4.72 16.19
C SER A 476 11.85 -3.76 15.18
N LYS A 477 12.67 -2.97 14.46
CA LYS A 477 12.23 -2.15 13.34
C LYS A 477 13.38 -1.80 12.39
N SER A 478 13.09 -1.56 11.12
CA SER A 478 14.05 -1.07 10.12
C SER A 478 13.36 -0.29 9.00
N THR A 479 13.98 0.77 8.51
CA THR A 479 13.55 1.58 7.35
C THR A 479 13.78 0.91 5.99
N GLY A 480 14.36 -0.29 5.99
CA GLY A 480 14.64 -1.08 4.79
C GLY A 480 14.80 -2.56 5.11
N TYR A 481 15.12 -3.35 4.09
CA TYR A 481 15.39 -4.78 4.21
C TYR A 481 16.67 -5.03 5.02
N VAL A 482 16.63 -6.04 5.88
CA VAL A 482 17.78 -6.49 6.68
C VAL A 482 18.02 -7.95 6.38
N ARG A 483 19.26 -8.29 6.02
CA ARG A 483 19.69 -9.66 5.80
C ARG A 483 20.71 -10.06 6.85
N LEU A 484 20.42 -11.11 7.61
CA LEU A 484 21.38 -11.72 8.51
C LEU A 484 22.41 -12.55 7.75
N HIS A 485 23.65 -12.53 8.20
CA HIS A 485 24.76 -13.32 7.65
C HIS A 485 25.28 -14.29 8.69
N GLY A 486 24.62 -15.45 8.79
CA GLY A 486 24.90 -16.49 9.78
C GLY A 486 24.01 -16.40 11.03
N PRO A 487 24.28 -17.22 12.06
CA PRO A 487 23.52 -17.24 13.29
C PRO A 487 23.54 -15.90 14.04
N ILE A 488 22.46 -15.60 14.75
CA ILE A 488 22.35 -14.43 15.62
C ILE A 488 22.56 -14.81 17.09
N SER A 489 23.37 -14.04 17.81
CA SER A 489 23.59 -14.22 19.24
C SER A 489 23.74 -12.88 19.95
N ARG A 490 23.50 -12.84 21.27
CA ARG A 490 23.71 -11.62 22.07
C ARG A 490 25.17 -11.13 22.07
N LYS A 491 26.12 -12.01 21.76
CA LYS A 491 27.56 -11.70 21.76
C LYS A 491 28.04 -11.14 20.43
N ILE A 492 27.62 -11.74 19.31
CA ILE A 492 28.05 -11.34 17.97
C ILE A 492 27.05 -11.79 16.92
N PHE A 493 26.84 -10.96 15.90
CA PHE A 493 26.15 -11.31 14.67
C PHE A 493 26.54 -10.37 13.52
N SER A 494 26.19 -10.74 12.30
CA SER A 494 26.44 -9.92 11.11
C SER A 494 25.15 -9.71 10.32
N PHE A 495 24.99 -8.52 9.74
CA PHE A 495 23.84 -8.18 8.92
C PHE A 495 24.22 -7.22 7.79
N SER A 496 23.40 -7.14 6.76
CA SER A 496 23.44 -6.05 5.77
C SER A 496 22.09 -5.37 5.70
N TYR A 497 22.11 -4.09 5.35
CA TYR A 497 20.93 -3.25 5.19
C TYR A 497 20.76 -2.87 3.73
N ASN A 498 19.52 -2.91 3.24
CA ASN A 498 19.15 -2.39 1.93
C ASN A 498 17.85 -1.59 2.01
N GLY A 499 17.96 -0.27 1.87
CA GLY A 499 16.83 0.66 1.97
C GLY A 499 17.22 2.07 1.51
N TRP A 500 16.29 3.01 1.64
CA TRP A 500 16.40 4.35 1.06
C TRP A 500 17.09 5.42 1.95
N VAL A 501 16.67 5.62 3.21
CA VAL A 501 17.04 6.82 4.01
C VAL A 501 18.10 6.57 5.08
N ALA A 502 18.73 7.67 5.49
CA ALA A 502 19.69 7.82 6.59
C ALA A 502 19.10 7.82 8.03
N ASN A 503 17.83 8.19 8.23
CA ASN A 503 17.19 8.39 9.53
C ASN A 503 16.31 7.18 9.90
N ASP A 504 16.41 6.73 11.17
CA ASP A 504 15.82 5.51 11.78
C ASP A 504 16.25 4.16 11.19
N LYS A 505 17.57 3.92 11.21
CA LYS A 505 18.15 2.65 10.78
C LYS A 505 18.14 1.60 11.89
N VAL A 506 18.04 0.36 11.43
CA VAL A 506 17.99 -0.94 12.13
C VAL A 506 18.04 -0.88 13.66
N VAL A 507 16.92 -1.20 14.29
CA VAL A 507 16.78 -1.32 15.75
C VAL A 507 16.71 -2.79 16.15
N TRP A 508 17.63 -3.21 17.01
CA TRP A 508 17.68 -4.54 17.59
C TRP A 508 17.15 -4.52 19.03
N LYS A 509 16.49 -5.60 19.44
CA LYS A 509 16.12 -5.88 20.84
C LYS A 509 16.63 -7.25 21.24
N GLY A 510 16.60 -7.56 22.55
CA GLY A 510 17.07 -8.83 23.09
C GLY A 510 18.59 -8.93 23.24
N LEU A 511 19.30 -7.79 23.18
CA LEU A 511 20.73 -7.69 23.48
C LEU A 511 20.97 -7.66 24.99
N TYR A 512 22.23 -7.75 25.42
CA TYR A 512 22.55 -7.53 26.83
C TYR A 512 22.19 -6.09 27.23
N PRO A 513 21.49 -5.87 28.35
CA PRO A 513 21.18 -4.53 28.86
C PRO A 513 22.44 -3.74 29.16
N SER A 514 22.41 -2.42 28.93
CA SER A 514 23.47 -1.48 29.32
C SER A 514 24.87 -2.00 29.00
N THR A 515 25.05 -2.52 27.77
CA THR A 515 26.28 -3.18 27.32
C THR A 515 26.84 -2.45 26.10
N PRO A 516 28.16 -2.18 26.04
CA PRO A 516 28.77 -1.62 24.86
C PRO A 516 28.83 -2.65 23.73
N TYR A 517 28.39 -2.25 22.55
CA TYR A 517 28.48 -3.01 21.32
C TYR A 517 29.36 -2.28 20.30
N ARG A 518 30.26 -3.02 19.68
CA ARG A 518 31.10 -2.59 18.59
C ARG A 518 30.45 -2.95 17.26
N LEU A 519 30.07 -1.93 16.48
CA LEU A 519 29.65 -2.05 15.09
C LEU A 519 30.86 -1.87 14.16
N SER A 520 31.21 -2.90 13.40
CA SER A 520 32.32 -2.86 12.44
C SER A 520 31.81 -3.07 11.02
N ARG A 521 32.16 -2.14 10.11
CA ARG A 521 31.99 -2.32 8.67
C ARG A 521 32.92 -3.42 8.16
N GLN A 522 32.39 -4.38 7.40
CA GLN A 522 33.19 -5.43 6.76
C GLN A 522 33.53 -4.99 5.32
N SER A 523 34.80 -4.64 5.07
CA SER A 523 35.30 -4.37 3.71
C SER A 523 35.84 -5.64 3.07
N ARG A 524 35.62 -5.81 1.75
CA ARG A 524 36.27 -6.85 0.93
C ARG A 524 37.71 -6.49 0.52
N ILE A 525 38.11 -5.22 0.64
CA ILE A 525 39.43 -4.72 0.21
C ILE A 525 40.03 -3.94 1.38
N GLY A 526 41.20 -4.37 1.84
CA GLY A 526 41.85 -3.85 3.03
C GLY A 526 42.11 -2.35 2.95
N ASN A 527 41.29 -1.54 3.64
CA ASN A 527 41.73 -0.42 4.46
C ASN A 527 40.54 0.26 5.16
N ARG A 528 40.78 0.61 6.44
CA ARG A 528 39.92 1.28 7.44
C ARG A 528 38.62 0.54 7.83
N LYS A 529 38.70 -0.22 8.93
CA LYS A 529 37.55 -0.64 9.74
C LYS A 529 36.94 0.58 10.44
N ASN A 530 36.08 1.34 9.76
CA ASN A 530 35.22 2.31 10.44
C ASN A 530 34.39 1.52 11.47
N THR A 531 34.70 1.78 12.74
CA THR A 531 34.13 1.09 13.88
C THR A 531 33.45 2.12 14.75
N VAL A 532 32.21 1.85 15.12
CA VAL A 532 31.41 2.71 15.99
C VAL A 532 31.05 1.90 17.23
N PHE A 533 31.19 2.51 18.41
CA PHE A 533 30.69 1.93 19.64
C PHE A 533 29.30 2.49 19.92
N LEU A 534 28.37 1.59 20.23
CA LEU A 534 26.97 1.88 20.52
C LEU A 534 26.63 1.25 21.86
N MET A 535 25.75 1.88 22.62
CA MET A 535 25.35 1.39 23.94
C MET A 535 23.91 0.89 23.89
N SER A 536 23.66 -0.35 24.34
CA SER A 536 22.28 -0.82 24.51
C SER A 536 21.64 -0.14 25.72
N ASP A 537 20.33 0.07 25.68
CA ASP A 537 19.60 0.63 26.81
C ASP A 537 19.40 -0.40 27.94
N LYS A 538 18.70 0.01 29.01
CA LYS A 538 18.38 -0.85 30.16
C LYS A 538 17.50 -2.06 29.80
N GLY A 539 16.82 -2.03 28.65
CA GLY A 539 15.99 -3.11 28.11
C GLY A 539 16.69 -3.97 27.06
N GLY A 540 17.97 -3.73 26.76
CA GLY A 540 18.69 -4.44 25.71
C GLY A 540 18.26 -4.05 24.29
N MET A 541 17.75 -2.83 24.10
CA MET A 541 17.49 -2.24 22.79
C MET A 541 18.72 -1.47 22.30
N LEU A 542 19.03 -1.58 21.00
CA LEU A 542 20.12 -0.86 20.35
C LEU A 542 19.66 -0.33 19.00
N SER A 543 19.77 0.99 18.80
CA SER A 543 19.51 1.64 17.51
C SER A 543 20.81 1.83 16.76
N VAL A 544 20.86 1.42 15.49
CA VAL A 544 22.06 1.55 14.65
C VAL A 544 21.78 2.57 13.55
N ALA A 545 22.23 3.80 13.72
CA ALA A 545 22.10 4.87 12.72
C ALA A 545 23.24 4.86 11.68
N HIS A 546 23.11 5.67 10.62
CA HIS A 546 24.14 5.92 9.59
C HIS A 546 24.74 4.70 8.85
N ILE A 547 23.98 3.61 8.74
CA ILE A 547 24.28 2.40 7.93
C ILE A 547 24.22 2.67 6.42
N GLU A 548 25.22 2.26 5.67
CA GLU A 548 25.25 2.35 4.20
C GLU A 548 24.47 1.20 3.56
N ASN A 549 23.83 1.49 2.43
CA ASN A 549 23.13 0.47 1.63
C ASN A 549 24.13 -0.55 1.06
N ALA A 550 23.73 -1.82 1.02
CA ALA A 550 24.48 -2.96 0.47
C ALA A 550 25.84 -3.23 1.15
N VAL A 551 26.05 -2.67 2.35
CA VAL A 551 27.24 -2.90 3.15
C VAL A 551 26.96 -3.94 4.24
N ARG A 552 27.93 -4.81 4.49
CA ARG A 552 27.89 -5.80 5.57
C ARG A 552 28.51 -5.23 6.83
N TYR A 553 27.80 -5.40 7.95
CA TYR A 553 28.21 -4.98 9.27
C TYR A 553 28.29 -6.19 10.20
N SER A 554 29.21 -6.11 11.17
CA SER A 554 29.27 -7.01 12.31
C SER A 554 29.03 -6.22 13.58
N LEU A 555 28.09 -6.68 14.40
CA LEU A 555 27.84 -6.16 15.73
C LEU A 555 28.36 -7.18 16.75
N SER A 556 29.20 -6.75 17.68
CA SER A 556 29.81 -7.62 18.70
C SER A 556 29.89 -6.90 20.05
N VAL A 557 29.83 -7.62 21.17
CA VAL A 557 30.05 -7.02 22.49
C VAL A 557 31.47 -6.44 22.55
N GLY A 558 31.57 -5.16 22.88
CA GLY A 558 32.85 -4.49 23.11
C GLY A 558 33.45 -4.94 24.43
N ARG A 559 34.76 -5.16 24.48
CA ARG A 559 35.48 -5.18 25.77
C ARG A 559 35.48 -3.74 26.29
N SER A 560 35.06 -3.54 27.54
CA SER A 560 35.32 -2.28 28.25
C SER A 560 36.82 -2.05 28.24
N GLY A 561 37.27 -0.99 27.57
CA GLY A 561 38.64 -0.52 27.71
C GLY A 561 38.78 0.17 29.06
N SER A 562 39.00 -0.61 30.10
CA SER A 562 39.51 -0.18 31.41
C SER A 562 39.84 -1.44 32.20
N ASP A 563 41.08 -1.92 32.04
CA ASP A 563 41.92 -2.42 33.13
C ASP A 563 43.36 -2.04 32.77
#